data_AF-A0A0N4TE19-F1
#
_entry.id   AF-A0A0N4TE19-F1
#
_cell.length_a   1.000
_cell.length_b   1.000
_cell.length_c   1.000
_cell.angle_alpha   90.00
_cell.angle_beta   90.00
_cell.angle_gamma   90.00
#
_symmetry.space_group_name_H-M   'P 1'
#
loop_
_entity.id
_entity.type
_entity.pdbx_description
1 polymer ?
#
loop_
_entity_poly.entity_id
_entity_poly.type
_entity_poly.pdbx_seq_one_letter_code
_entity_poly.pdbx_strand_id
1 'polypeptide(L)'
;MTKGTLTVSCKISPGADLNFCDIVADYDNYALKWYTAYELAKFLHTSVDVINRITGCVYVLLDESNVIPSKNTPLKANIGLELKFTKRKQIVPDFTCRSSEGHLLYSSKTFDIIRNYKMKYPSVFKYLEKLDNFQPYIHIKQIFPEFEREELNKKIEGKFMIS
;
A
#
# COMPACT_ATOMS: atom_id res chain seq x y z
N MET A 1 15.81 20.58 53.97
CA MET A 1 15.20 21.07 52.71
C MET A 1 13.70 21.12 52.91
N THR A 2 13.13 22.31 53.07
CA THR A 2 11.73 22.50 53.46
C THR A 2 10.87 22.55 52.19
N LYS A 3 9.92 21.62 52.04
CA LYS A 3 8.92 21.68 50.96
C LYS A 3 8.03 22.89 51.20
N GLY A 4 8.10 23.89 50.33
CA GLY A 4 7.14 25.00 50.28
C GLY A 4 5.95 24.61 49.43
N THR A 5 4.74 24.94 49.89
CA THR A 5 3.51 24.74 49.13
C THR A 5 3.14 26.03 48.42
N LEU A 6 2.92 25.96 47.11
CA LEU A 6 2.38 27.05 46.30
C LEU A 6 0.87 26.84 46.12
N THR A 7 0.06 27.81 46.54
CA THR A 7 -1.40 27.81 46.28
C THR A 7 -1.68 28.62 45.02
N VAL A 8 -2.36 28.02 44.05
CA VAL A 8 -2.74 28.67 42.79
C VAL A 8 -4.26 28.70 42.67
N SER A 9 -4.82 29.85 42.33
CA SER A 9 -6.24 29.99 41.95
C SER A 9 -6.37 30.01 40.43
N CYS A 10 -7.03 29.02 39.85
CA CYS A 10 -7.38 28.98 38.44
C CYS A 10 -8.89 29.19 38.25
N LYS A 11 -9.29 30.07 37.33
CA LYS A 11 -10.67 30.18 36.87
C LYS A 11 -10.82 29.31 35.62
N ILE A 12 -11.27 28.08 35.81
CA ILE A 12 -11.65 27.20 34.71
C ILE A 12 -13.00 27.70 34.20
N SER A 13 -13.04 28.24 32.99
CA SER A 13 -14.32 28.54 32.33
C SER A 13 -15.14 27.24 32.28
N PRO A 14 -16.46 27.27 32.52
CA PRO A 14 -17.33 26.14 32.21
C PRO A 14 -17.43 26.02 30.68
N GLY A 15 -16.32 25.66 30.03
CA GLY A 15 -16.35 25.13 28.69
C GLY A 15 -17.07 23.81 28.80
N ALA A 16 -18.14 23.62 28.03
CA ALA A 16 -18.76 22.32 27.90
C ALA A 16 -17.65 21.30 27.63
N ASP A 17 -17.41 20.40 28.57
CA ASP A 17 -16.53 19.27 28.34
C ASP A 17 -17.04 18.61 27.05
N LEU A 18 -16.18 18.55 26.03
CA LEU A 18 -16.50 17.90 24.78
C LEU A 18 -16.83 16.44 25.11
N ASN A 19 -18.11 16.10 25.03
CA ASN A 19 -18.58 14.76 25.31
C ASN A 19 -18.44 13.91 24.04
N PHE A 20 -17.54 12.91 24.08
CA PHE A 20 -17.29 11.99 22.98
C PHE A 20 -18.06 10.67 23.12
N CYS A 21 -18.97 10.53 24.09
CA CYS A 21 -19.72 9.28 24.33
C CYS A 21 -20.43 8.77 23.08
N ASP A 22 -21.03 9.65 22.28
CA ASP A 22 -21.72 9.25 21.04
C ASP A 22 -20.73 8.71 20.00
N ILE A 23 -19.58 9.38 19.82
CA ILE A 23 -18.51 8.93 18.89
C ILE A 23 -17.93 7.60 19.35
N VAL A 24 -17.76 7.40 20.66
CA VAL A 24 -17.26 6.15 21.24
C VAL A 24 -18.29 5.03 21.10
N ALA A 25 -19.57 5.31 21.34
CA ALA A 25 -20.65 4.35 21.22
C ALA A 25 -20.83 3.85 19.78
N ASP A 26 -20.63 4.73 18.79
CA ASP A 26 -20.75 4.42 17.37
C ASP A 26 -19.39 4.18 16.68
N TYR A 27 -18.30 4.03 17.45
CA TYR A 27 -16.94 3.95 16.90
C TYR A 27 -16.83 2.91 15.78
N ASP A 28 -17.40 1.71 15.97
CA ASP A 28 -17.34 0.62 15.00
C ASP A 28 -18.05 0.93 13.68
N ASN A 29 -19.04 1.83 13.68
CA ASN A 29 -19.74 2.28 12.47
C ASN A 29 -18.87 3.23 11.63
N TYR A 30 -18.00 3.99 12.29
CA TYR A 30 -17.08 4.92 11.65
C TYR A 30 -15.69 4.32 11.40
N ALA A 31 -15.33 3.26 12.12
CA ALA A 31 -14.04 2.62 12.04
C ALA A 31 -13.81 1.98 10.66
N LEU A 32 -12.56 2.05 10.21
CA LEU A 32 -12.12 1.32 9.04
C LEU A 32 -12.27 -0.18 9.29
N LYS A 33 -12.90 -0.87 8.33
CA LYS A 33 -12.94 -2.32 8.32
C LYS A 33 -11.57 -2.85 7.94
N TRP A 34 -11.08 -3.83 8.70
CA TRP A 34 -9.78 -4.46 8.52
C TRP A 34 -9.96 -5.91 8.06
N TYR A 35 -9.08 -6.34 7.18
CA TYR A 35 -9.09 -7.64 6.53
C TYR A 35 -7.70 -8.27 6.56
N THR A 36 -7.66 -9.58 6.66
CA THR A 36 -6.46 -10.38 6.44
C THR A 36 -6.10 -10.44 4.96
N ALA A 37 -4.85 -10.81 4.64
CA ALA A 37 -4.45 -11.09 3.26
C ALA A 37 -5.33 -12.18 2.61
N TYR A 38 -5.75 -13.17 3.40
CA TYR A 38 -6.60 -14.27 2.97
C TYR A 38 -8.00 -13.80 2.55
N GLU A 39 -8.62 -12.94 3.36
CA GLU A 39 -9.93 -12.38 3.03
C GLU A 39 -9.87 -11.51 1.77
N LEU A 40 -8.86 -10.65 1.64
CA LEU A 40 -8.64 -9.89 0.41
C LEU A 40 -8.47 -10.79 -0.80
N ALA A 41 -7.63 -11.84 -0.70
CA ALA A 41 -7.40 -12.79 -1.77
C ALA A 41 -8.70 -13.49 -2.21
N LYS A 42 -9.54 -13.87 -1.23
CA LYS A 42 -10.86 -14.45 -1.47
C LYS A 42 -11.80 -13.47 -2.18
N PHE A 43 -11.91 -12.23 -1.71
CA PHE A 43 -12.80 -11.22 -2.30
C PHE A 43 -12.36 -10.77 -3.69
N LEU A 44 -11.05 -10.77 -3.95
CA LEU A 44 -10.47 -10.32 -5.22
C LEU A 44 -10.23 -11.46 -6.19
N HIS A 45 -10.56 -12.70 -5.83
CA HIS A 45 -10.29 -13.91 -6.62
C HIS A 45 -8.82 -13.96 -7.10
N THR A 46 -7.89 -13.94 -6.16
CA THR A 46 -6.45 -14.02 -6.42
C THR A 46 -5.75 -14.79 -5.29
N SER A 47 -4.43 -14.96 -5.35
CA SER A 47 -3.67 -15.64 -4.29
C SER A 47 -3.21 -14.69 -3.19
N VAL A 48 -2.98 -15.22 -2.00
CA VAL A 48 -2.39 -14.48 -0.88
C VAL A 48 -1.01 -13.92 -1.24
N ASP A 49 -0.24 -14.66 -2.04
CA ASP A 49 1.07 -14.22 -2.52
C ASP A 49 0.97 -13.00 -3.42
N VAL A 50 -0.02 -12.97 -4.32
CA VAL A 50 -0.28 -11.81 -5.18
C VAL A 50 -0.65 -10.60 -4.33
N ILE A 51 -1.54 -10.75 -3.34
CA ILE A 51 -1.86 -9.68 -2.38
C ILE A 51 -0.58 -9.19 -1.69
N ASN A 52 0.21 -10.11 -1.14
CA ASN A 52 1.42 -9.76 -0.42
C ASN A 52 2.47 -9.08 -1.29
N ARG A 53 2.54 -9.44 -2.57
CA ARG A 53 3.46 -8.89 -3.56
C ARG A 53 3.00 -7.50 -3.99
N ILE A 54 1.73 -7.37 -4.38
CA ILE A 54 1.19 -6.14 -4.99
C ILE A 54 1.04 -5.00 -3.98
N THR A 55 0.77 -5.30 -2.70
CA THR A 55 0.72 -4.27 -1.67
C THR A 55 2.10 -3.76 -1.26
N GLY A 56 3.19 -4.39 -1.72
CA GLY A 56 4.57 -3.96 -1.47
C GLY A 56 5.18 -3.29 -2.70
N CYS A 57 6.45 -3.59 -2.97
CA CYS A 57 7.16 -3.15 -4.17
C CYS A 57 7.27 -4.29 -5.19
N VAL A 58 6.92 -4.02 -6.44
CA VAL A 58 7.07 -4.92 -7.59
C VAL A 58 7.91 -4.21 -8.62
N TYR A 59 9.19 -4.57 -8.72
CA TYR A 59 10.11 -3.89 -9.63
C TYR A 59 10.10 -4.54 -11.00
N VAL A 60 9.90 -3.71 -12.02
CA VAL A 60 10.03 -4.09 -13.42
C VAL A 60 11.28 -3.48 -14.04
N LEU A 61 11.91 -4.24 -14.93
CA LEU A 61 12.96 -3.76 -15.82
C LEU A 61 12.32 -3.24 -17.10
N LEU A 62 12.63 -2.00 -17.44
CA LEU A 62 12.23 -1.38 -18.68
C LEU A 62 13.19 -1.79 -19.79
N ASP A 63 12.65 -1.98 -20.99
CA ASP A 63 13.44 -2.16 -22.20
C ASP A 63 14.22 -0.87 -22.45
N GLU A 64 15.55 -0.93 -22.57
CA GLU A 64 16.38 0.26 -22.76
C GLU A 64 15.91 1.08 -23.97
N SER A 65 15.55 2.34 -23.74
CA SER A 65 15.40 3.33 -24.80
C SER A 65 16.74 3.49 -25.53
N ASN A 66 16.73 3.86 -26.81
CA ASN A 66 17.94 4.28 -27.57
C ASN A 66 18.58 5.58 -27.02
N VAL A 67 18.32 5.94 -25.77
CA VAL A 67 18.94 7.06 -25.07
C VAL A 67 20.24 6.53 -24.48
N ILE A 68 21.34 7.10 -24.96
CA ILE A 68 22.72 6.82 -24.53
C ILE A 68 22.74 6.51 -23.02
N PRO A 69 23.12 5.29 -22.62
CA PRO A 69 23.09 4.91 -21.22
C PRO A 69 24.10 5.78 -20.47
N SER A 70 23.61 6.72 -19.66
CA SER A 70 24.45 7.35 -18.65
C SER A 70 24.75 6.29 -17.59
N LYS A 71 25.78 5.48 -17.83
CA LYS A 71 26.42 4.55 -16.89
C LYS A 71 25.47 3.55 -16.18
N ASN A 72 25.37 2.36 -16.76
CA ASN A 72 25.22 1.06 -16.08
C ASN A 72 24.04 0.82 -15.10
N THR A 73 22.96 1.59 -15.14
CA THR A 73 21.77 1.28 -14.30
C THR A 73 20.57 0.98 -15.19
N PRO A 74 20.10 -0.29 -15.24
CA PRO A 74 18.88 -0.58 -15.97
C PRO A 74 17.73 0.24 -15.38
N LEU A 75 16.94 0.86 -16.26
CA LEU A 75 15.75 1.63 -15.90
C LEU A 75 14.78 0.71 -15.16
N LYS A 76 14.58 0.96 -13.86
CA LYS A 76 13.70 0.21 -12.97
C LYS A 76 12.51 1.06 -12.59
N ALA A 77 11.32 0.50 -12.71
CA ALA A 77 10.09 1.12 -12.21
C ALA A 77 9.44 0.24 -11.14
N ASN A 78 8.86 0.84 -10.11
CA ASN A 78 8.00 0.12 -9.18
C ASN A 78 6.56 0.17 -9.68
N ILE A 79 5.92 -0.99 -9.81
CA ILE A 79 4.49 -1.12 -10.16
C ILE A 79 3.67 -1.71 -9.00
N GLY A 80 4.28 -1.87 -7.82
CA GLY A 80 3.58 -2.22 -6.59
C GLY A 80 2.92 -0.99 -5.96
N LEU A 81 1.95 -1.23 -5.09
CA LEU A 81 1.13 -0.17 -4.48
C LEU A 81 1.81 0.52 -3.28
N GLU A 82 2.96 0.02 -2.83
CA GLU A 82 3.76 0.67 -1.77
C GLU A 82 3.04 0.87 -0.42
N LEU A 83 2.04 0.04 -0.13
CA LEU A 83 1.28 0.08 1.13
C LEU A 83 2.05 -0.54 2.30
N LYS A 84 3.07 -1.35 2.02
CA LYS A 84 3.99 -1.91 3.01
C LYS A 84 5.43 -1.96 2.51
N PHE A 85 6.38 -1.68 3.41
CA PHE A 85 7.80 -1.77 3.15
C PHE A 85 8.47 -2.72 4.15
N THR A 86 8.36 -4.03 3.89
CA THR A 86 8.82 -5.09 4.81
C THR A 86 10.28 -4.91 5.25
N LYS A 87 11.19 -4.57 4.32
CA LYS A 87 12.62 -4.35 4.62
C LYS A 87 12.86 -3.18 5.58
N ARG A 88 12.02 -2.14 5.51
CA ARG A 88 12.09 -0.96 6.37
C ARG A 88 11.19 -1.07 7.62
N LYS A 89 10.45 -2.19 7.75
CA LYS A 89 9.40 -2.38 8.77
C LYS A 89 8.38 -1.23 8.82
N GLN A 90 8.12 -0.60 7.68
CA GLN A 90 7.17 0.51 7.55
C GLN A 90 5.87 0.03 6.92
N ILE A 91 4.78 0.69 7.31
CA ILE A 91 3.42 0.48 6.82
C ILE A 91 2.80 1.84 6.49
N VAL A 92 1.87 1.87 5.56
CA VAL A 92 1.11 3.09 5.26
C VAL A 92 -0.15 3.11 6.14
N PRO A 93 -0.31 4.11 7.03
CA PRO A 93 -1.51 4.28 7.86
C PRO A 93 -2.78 4.35 7.02
N ASP A 94 -3.93 4.04 7.62
CA ASP A 94 -5.24 3.94 6.96
C ASP A 94 -5.38 2.87 5.87
N PHE A 95 -4.28 2.37 5.33
CA PHE A 95 -4.25 1.29 4.33
C PHE A 95 -3.87 -0.03 4.99
N THR A 96 -2.91 0.00 5.90
CA THR A 96 -2.40 -1.19 6.58
C THR A 96 -2.18 -0.93 8.06
N CYS A 97 -2.35 -1.96 8.88
CA CYS A 97 -2.01 -1.92 10.30
C CYS A 97 -1.50 -3.29 10.76
N ARG A 98 -1.03 -3.38 12.00
CA ARG A 98 -0.69 -4.67 12.62
C ARG A 98 -1.75 -5.01 13.67
N SER A 99 -2.19 -6.27 13.69
CA SER A 99 -3.02 -6.81 14.77
C SER A 99 -2.22 -6.86 16.09
N SER A 100 -2.91 -7.17 17.19
CA SER A 100 -2.31 -7.42 18.50
C SER A 100 -1.23 -8.52 18.45
N GLU A 101 -1.40 -9.52 17.59
CA GLU A 101 -0.47 -10.64 17.37
C GLU A 101 0.64 -10.28 16.37
N GLY A 102 0.63 -9.07 15.82
CA GLY A 102 1.62 -8.58 14.88
C GLY A 102 1.38 -8.96 13.41
N HIS A 103 0.24 -9.59 13.09
CA HIS A 103 -0.14 -9.90 11.71
C HIS A 103 -0.52 -8.64 10.94
N LEU A 104 -0.18 -8.58 9.65
CA LEU A 104 -0.52 -7.44 8.82
C LEU A 104 -1.99 -7.52 8.38
N LEU A 105 -2.74 -6.46 8.66
CA LEU A 105 -4.11 -6.26 8.23
C LEU A 105 -4.19 -5.15 7.19
N TYR A 106 -5.23 -5.20 6.37
CA TYR A 106 -5.48 -4.29 5.27
C TYR A 106 -6.86 -3.68 5.41
N SER A 107 -6.99 -2.37 5.25
CA SER A 107 -8.27 -1.69 5.37
C SER A 107 -9.17 -1.89 4.14
N SER A 108 -10.43 -1.46 4.24
CA SER A 108 -11.33 -1.31 3.09
C SER A 108 -10.75 -0.40 1.99
N LYS A 109 -10.00 0.65 2.34
CA LYS A 109 -9.32 1.51 1.35
C LYS A 109 -8.31 0.71 0.53
N THR A 110 -7.57 -0.21 1.17
CA THR A 110 -6.63 -1.09 0.47
C THR A 110 -7.36 -2.04 -0.48
N PHE A 111 -8.48 -2.62 -0.05
CA PHE A 111 -9.32 -3.44 -0.94
C PHE A 111 -9.70 -2.68 -2.22
N ASP A 112 -10.20 -1.44 -2.07
CA ASP A 112 -10.63 -0.62 -3.21
C ASP A 112 -9.48 -0.29 -4.15
N ILE A 113 -8.30 0.07 -3.61
CA ILE A 113 -7.11 0.33 -4.45
C ILE A 113 -6.69 -0.92 -5.20
N ILE A 114 -6.60 -2.09 -4.54
CA ILE A 114 -6.19 -3.33 -5.23
C ILE A 114 -7.22 -3.71 -6.29
N ARG A 115 -8.52 -3.58 -6.00
CA ARG A 115 -9.62 -3.84 -6.94
C ARG A 115 -9.48 -2.94 -8.17
N ASN A 116 -9.34 -1.63 -7.98
CA ASN A 116 -9.21 -0.67 -9.06
C ASN A 116 -7.93 -0.92 -9.87
N TYR A 117 -6.84 -1.27 -9.21
CA TYR A 117 -5.58 -1.62 -9.85
C TYR A 117 -5.69 -2.90 -10.70
N LYS A 118 -6.38 -3.92 -10.19
CA LYS A 118 -6.67 -5.19 -10.91
C LYS A 118 -7.54 -4.97 -12.13
N MET A 119 -8.57 -4.13 -12.03
CA MET A 119 -9.44 -3.79 -13.16
C MET A 119 -8.68 -3.02 -14.24
N LYS A 120 -7.75 -2.13 -13.84
CA LYS A 120 -6.98 -1.29 -14.77
C LYS A 120 -5.81 -2.05 -15.42
N TYR A 121 -5.19 -2.98 -14.70
CA TYR A 121 -4.00 -3.73 -15.15
C TYR A 121 -4.12 -5.24 -14.87
N PRO A 122 -5.11 -5.93 -15.47
CA PRO A 122 -5.33 -7.35 -15.19
C PRO A 122 -4.13 -8.23 -15.57
N SER A 123 -3.34 -7.84 -16.58
CA SER A 123 -2.13 -8.57 -16.99
C SER A 123 -1.08 -8.66 -15.89
N VAL A 124 -0.97 -7.65 -15.01
CA VAL A 124 -0.06 -7.68 -13.86
C VAL A 124 -0.45 -8.81 -12.91
N PHE A 125 -1.74 -8.90 -12.55
CA PHE A 125 -2.23 -9.95 -11.66
C PHE A 125 -2.11 -11.33 -12.30
N LYS A 126 -2.49 -11.46 -13.58
CA LYS A 126 -2.37 -12.71 -14.33
C LYS A 126 -0.92 -13.20 -14.42
N TYR A 127 0.04 -12.29 -14.53
CA TYR A 127 1.46 -12.63 -14.51
C TYR A 127 1.91 -13.05 -13.11
N LEU A 128 1.58 -12.27 -12.08
CA LEU A 128 1.96 -12.58 -10.70
C LEU A 128 1.36 -13.91 -10.19
N GLU A 129 0.16 -14.27 -10.63
CA GLU A 129 -0.51 -15.55 -10.29
C GLU A 129 0.21 -16.77 -10.88
N LYS A 130 1.01 -16.60 -11.93
CA LYS A 130 1.80 -17.68 -12.56
C LYS A 130 3.20 -17.82 -11.97
N LEU A 131 3.61 -16.90 -11.10
CA LEU A 131 4.93 -16.96 -10.50
C LEU A 131 4.89 -17.95 -9.34
N ASP A 132 5.56 -19.08 -9.51
CA ASP A 132 5.74 -20.06 -8.42
C ASP A 132 6.64 -19.52 -7.31
N ASN A 133 7.52 -18.56 -7.63
CA ASN A 133 8.48 -17.98 -6.70
C ASN A 133 8.64 -16.46 -6.89
N PHE A 134 9.05 -15.78 -5.82
CA PHE A 134 9.40 -14.37 -5.85
C PHE A 134 10.55 -14.11 -6.83
N GLN A 135 10.30 -13.30 -7.84
CA GLN A 135 11.32 -12.73 -8.72
C GLN A 135 11.63 -11.30 -8.27
N PRO A 136 12.91 -10.92 -8.03
CA PRO A 136 13.27 -9.57 -7.59
C PRO A 136 13.01 -8.52 -8.67
N TYR A 137 13.10 -8.92 -9.93
CA TYR A 137 12.87 -8.09 -11.10
C TYR A 137 12.04 -8.85 -12.11
N ILE A 138 11.09 -8.17 -12.75
CA ILE A 138 10.24 -8.71 -13.81
C ILE A 138 10.52 -7.92 -15.08
N HIS A 139 10.74 -8.58 -16.20
CA HIS A 139 10.90 -7.85 -17.45
C HIS A 139 9.53 -7.39 -17.94
N ILE A 140 9.39 -6.11 -18.29
CA ILE A 140 8.06 -5.54 -18.56
C ILE A 140 7.30 -6.24 -19.70
N LYS A 141 8.03 -6.71 -20.73
CA LYS A 141 7.45 -7.51 -21.83
C LYS A 141 6.88 -8.86 -21.41
N GLN A 142 7.25 -9.38 -20.23
CA GLN A 142 6.64 -10.60 -19.69
C GLN A 142 5.22 -10.35 -19.17
N ILE A 143 4.90 -9.10 -18.78
CA ILE A 143 3.58 -8.69 -18.32
C ILE A 143 2.74 -8.16 -19.50
N PHE A 144 3.38 -7.40 -20.39
CA PHE A 144 2.75 -6.68 -21.50
C PHE A 144 3.44 -7.01 -22.83
N PRO A 145 3.34 -8.25 -23.34
CA PRO A 145 4.00 -8.67 -24.57
C PRO A 145 3.48 -7.94 -25.81
N GLU A 146 2.23 -7.47 -25.78
CA GLU A 146 1.54 -6.81 -26.90
C GLU A 146 1.87 -5.33 -27.10
N PHE A 147 2.54 -4.69 -26.13
CA PHE A 147 2.82 -3.26 -26.17
C PHE A 147 4.18 -2.98 -26.80
N GLU A 148 4.19 -2.04 -27.75
CA GLU A 148 5.43 -1.51 -28.29
C GLU A 148 6.19 -0.69 -27.24
N ARG A 149 7.52 -0.63 -27.37
CA ARG A 149 8.43 -0.08 -26.34
C ARG A 149 8.05 1.34 -25.90
N GLU A 150 7.67 2.21 -26.84
CA GLU A 150 7.31 3.61 -26.56
C GLU A 150 5.97 3.75 -25.81
N GLU A 151 4.99 2.89 -26.14
CA GLU A 151 3.71 2.87 -25.45
C GLU A 151 3.87 2.38 -24.01
N LEU A 152 4.78 1.43 -23.81
CA LEU A 152 5.05 0.83 -22.52
C LEU A 152 5.71 1.82 -21.55
N ASN A 153 6.68 2.59 -22.03
CA ASN A 153 7.34 3.64 -21.25
C ASN A 153 6.35 4.76 -20.87
N LYS A 154 5.52 5.24 -21.81
CA LYS A 154 4.47 6.24 -21.53
C LYS A 154 3.43 5.73 -20.52
N LYS A 155 3.03 4.45 -20.62
CA LYS A 155 2.06 3.83 -19.70
C LYS A 155 2.61 3.70 -18.28
N ILE A 156 3.93 3.67 -18.13
CA ILE A 156 4.60 3.56 -16.84
C ILE A 156 4.87 4.94 -16.22
N GLU A 157 5.47 5.84 -16.99
CA GLU A 157 5.78 7.21 -16.56
C GLU A 157 4.51 8.01 -16.24
N GLY A 158 3.45 7.87 -17.04
CA GLY A 158 2.21 8.61 -16.84
C GLY A 158 1.25 8.03 -15.79
N LYS A 159 1.54 6.87 -15.18
CA LYS A 159 0.47 6.10 -14.50
C LYS A 159 0.86 5.24 -13.29
N PHE A 160 2.15 4.94 -13.05
CA PHE A 160 2.61 4.30 -11.80
C PHE A 160 3.37 5.26 -10.86
N MET A 161 3.53 6.54 -11.24
CA MET A 161 4.12 7.61 -10.42
C MET A 161 3.09 8.42 -9.59
N ILE A 162 1.93 7.83 -9.29
CA ILE A 162 0.99 8.41 -8.32
C ILE A 162 0.85 7.42 -7.17
N SER A 163 1.95 7.26 -6.42
CA SER A 163 1.91 7.03 -4.98
C SER A 163 2.14 8.35 -4.27
#